data_AF-A0A7S3JKK5-F1
#
_entry.id   AF-A0A7S3JKK5-F1
#
_cell.length_a   1.000
_cell.length_b   1.000
_cell.length_c   1.000
_cell.angle_alpha   90.00
_cell.angle_beta   90.00
_cell.angle_gamma   90.00
#
_symmetry.space_group_name_H-M   'P 1'
#
loop_
_entity.id
_entity.type
_entity.pdbx_description
1 polymer ?
#
loop_
_entity_poly.entity_id
_entity_poly.type
_entity_poly.pdbx_seq_one_letter_code
_entity_poly.pdbx_strand_id
1 'polypeptide(L)'
;VVLGGVTGILEVLVIVLFSQFIFRLYTESEDVLAVLRTLVLPIAFEIMFDNIQGSLKGVFRAIGKQSQAATGLMLCFGIIGNSSSAILAFPLGFGIVGLWYGFSIAAFCC
;
A
#
# COMPACT_ATOMS: atom_id res chain seq x y z
N VAL A 1 -6.74 -15.40 4.47
CA VAL A 1 -5.46 -14.91 5.02
C VAL A 1 -4.28 -15.62 4.38
N VAL A 2 -4.16 -16.96 4.45
CA VAL A 2 -3.06 -17.69 3.81
C VAL A 2 -2.96 -17.42 2.31
N LEU A 3 -4.07 -17.50 1.57
CA LEU A 3 -4.09 -17.19 0.14
C LEU A 3 -3.65 -15.75 -0.16
N GLY A 4 -4.18 -14.76 0.57
CA GLY A 4 -3.76 -13.35 0.44
C GLY A 4 -2.29 -13.12 0.77
N GLY A 5 -1.74 -13.80 1.77
CA GLY A 5 -0.32 -13.72 2.07
C GLY A 5 0.54 -14.28 0.93
N VAL A 6 0.14 -15.41 0.35
CA VAL A 6 0.85 -16.03 -0.78
C VAL A 6 0.77 -15.14 -2.03
N THR A 7 -0.40 -14.61 -2.39
CA THR A 7 -0.54 -13.71 -3.54
C THR A 7 0.23 -12.41 -3.33
N GLY A 8 0.16 -11.83 -2.13
CA GLY A 8 0.92 -10.64 -1.78
C GLY A 8 2.43 -10.84 -1.91
N ILE A 9 2.99 -11.97 -1.45
CA ILE A 9 4.41 -12.27 -1.62
C ILE A 9 4.77 -12.36 -3.11
N LEU A 10 3.96 -13.04 -3.91
CA LEU A 10 4.20 -13.16 -5.36
C LEU A 10 4.17 -11.80 -6.05
N GLU A 11 3.19 -10.95 -5.76
CA GLU A 11 3.09 -9.61 -6.32
C GLU A 11 4.26 -8.71 -5.89
N VAL A 12 4.66 -8.78 -4.61
CA VAL A 12 5.84 -8.07 -4.11
C VAL A 12 7.10 -8.50 -4.85
N LEU A 13 7.30 -9.82 -5.04
CA LEU A 13 8.44 -10.33 -5.80
C LEU A 13 8.43 -9.79 -7.24
N VAL A 14 7.28 -9.79 -7.90
CA VAL A 14 7.14 -9.25 -9.26
C VAL A 14 7.48 -7.75 -9.29
N ILE A 15 6.91 -6.95 -8.39
CA ILE A 15 7.15 -5.50 -8.34
C ILE A 15 8.62 -5.21 -8.05
N VAL A 16 9.23 -5.88 -7.07
CA VAL A 16 10.62 -5.62 -6.71
C VAL A 16 11.57 -6.00 -7.85
N LEU A 17 11.38 -7.19 -8.46
CA LEU A 17 12.26 -7.69 -9.52
C LEU A 17 12.08 -6.96 -10.86
N PHE A 18 10.85 -6.56 -11.19
CA PHE A 18 10.51 -5.98 -12.49
C PHE A 18 10.19 -4.46 -12.43
N SER A 19 10.36 -3.81 -11.28
CA SER A 19 10.07 -2.37 -11.08
C SER A 19 10.65 -1.46 -12.17
N GLN A 20 11.93 -1.65 -12.52
CA GLN A 20 12.59 -0.82 -13.53
C GLN A 20 11.96 -0.95 -14.92
N PHE A 21 11.59 -2.17 -15.29
CA PHE A 21 10.91 -2.43 -16.56
C PHE A 21 9.53 -1.75 -16.55
N ILE A 22 8.75 -1.94 -15.47
CA ILE A 22 7.43 -1.33 -15.30
C ILE A 22 7.52 0.19 -15.38
N PHE A 23 8.45 0.83 -14.66
CA PHE A 23 8.59 2.28 -14.67
C PHE A 23 8.94 2.85 -16.04
N ARG A 24 9.82 2.17 -16.80
CA ARG A 24 10.19 2.57 -18.16
C ARG A 24 9.06 2.42 -19.19
N LEU A 25 7.99 1.69 -18.89
CA LEU A 25 6.79 1.67 -19.75
C LEU A 25 6.01 2.98 -19.69
N TYR A 26 6.14 3.76 -18.60
CA TYR A 26 5.37 4.98 -18.38
C TYR A 26 6.16 6.27 -18.62
N THR A 27 7.47 6.25 -18.42
CA THR A 27 8.31 7.45 -18.58
C THR A 27 9.75 7.10 -18.93
N GLU A 28 10.34 7.94 -19.77
CA GLU A 28 11.78 7.89 -20.10
C GLU A 28 12.59 8.95 -19.32
N SER A 29 11.94 9.84 -18.58
CA SER A 29 12.61 10.88 -17.79
C SER A 29 13.34 10.27 -16.60
N GLU A 30 14.67 10.41 -16.56
CA GLU A 30 15.49 9.88 -15.47
C GLU A 30 15.18 10.54 -14.12
N ASP A 31 14.76 11.81 -14.09
CA ASP A 31 14.35 12.49 -12.86
C ASP A 31 13.13 11.82 -12.23
N VAL A 32 12.14 11.44 -13.05
CA VAL A 32 10.94 10.73 -12.58
C VAL A 32 11.29 9.30 -12.17
N LEU A 33 12.14 8.61 -12.94
CA LEU A 33 12.59 7.26 -12.59
C LEU A 33 13.34 7.24 -11.25
N ALA A 34 14.17 8.25 -10.96
CA ALA A 34 14.86 8.38 -9.68
C ALA A 34 13.87 8.44 -8.51
N VAL A 35 12.79 9.22 -8.65
CA VAL A 35 11.72 9.28 -7.63
C VAL A 35 10.99 7.94 -7.52
N LEU A 36 10.57 7.32 -8.62
CA LEU A 36 9.84 6.04 -8.62
C LEU A 36 10.64 4.91 -7.95
N ARG A 37 11.96 4.89 -8.14
CA ARG A 37 12.86 3.93 -7.46
C ARG A 37 12.78 4.02 -5.94
N THR A 38 12.57 5.22 -5.38
CA THR A 38 12.41 5.38 -3.93
C THR A 38 11.08 4.82 -3.40
N LEU A 39 10.10 4.63 -4.28
CA LEU A 39 8.75 4.17 -3.92
C LEU A 39 8.58 2.66 -3.96
N VAL A 40 9.53 1.91 -4.53
CA VAL A 40 9.43 0.44 -4.68
C VAL A 40 9.18 -0.25 -3.34
N LEU A 41 9.95 0.10 -2.30
CA LEU A 41 9.81 -0.50 -0.98
C LEU A 41 8.49 -0.11 -0.29
N PRO A 42 8.11 1.18 -0.18
CA PRO A 42 6.80 1.56 0.35
C PRO A 42 5.64 0.84 -0.33
N ILE A 43 5.64 0.77 -1.68
CA ILE A 43 4.60 0.11 -2.45
C ILE A 43 4.59 -1.40 -2.17
N ALA A 44 5.76 -2.04 -2.08
CA ALA A 44 5.83 -3.46 -1.74
C ALA A 44 5.21 -3.78 -0.37
N PHE A 45 5.45 -2.94 0.64
CA PHE A 45 4.82 -3.10 1.95
C PHE A 45 3.30 -2.95 1.86
N GLU A 46 2.82 -1.93 1.15
CA GLU A 46 1.40 -1.66 0.97
C GLU A 46 0.68 -2.85 0.31
N ILE A 47 1.21 -3.36 -0.80
CA ILE A 47 0.66 -4.51 -1.56
C ILE A 47 0.48 -5.74 -0.66
N MET A 48 1.46 -6.03 0.20
CA MET A 48 1.42 -7.20 1.07
C MET A 48 0.22 -7.11 2.03
N PHE A 49 0.01 -5.95 2.65
CA PHE A 49 -1.08 -5.75 3.60
C PHE A 49 -2.44 -5.59 2.91
N ASP A 50 -2.51 -4.98 1.74
CA ASP A 50 -3.76 -4.86 1.00
C ASP A 50 -4.28 -6.23 0.54
N ASN A 51 -3.41 -7.14 0.10
CA ASN A 51 -3.80 -8.52 -0.25
C ASN A 51 -4.42 -9.28 0.93
N ILE A 52 -3.85 -9.12 2.14
CA ILE A 52 -4.39 -9.73 3.36
C ILE A 52 -5.75 -9.12 3.70
N GLN A 53 -5.87 -7.80 3.69
CA GLN A 53 -7.11 -7.09 3.94
C GLN A 53 -8.19 -7.42 2.91
N GLY A 54 -7.86 -7.51 1.62
CA GLY A 54 -8.76 -7.89 0.54
C GLY A 54 -9.37 -9.27 0.77
N SER A 55 -8.54 -10.23 1.20
CA SER A 55 -9.00 -11.56 1.60
C SER A 55 -9.99 -11.49 2.78
N LEU A 56 -9.70 -10.67 3.80
CA LEU A 56 -10.57 -10.50 4.97
C LEU A 56 -11.89 -9.82 4.59
N LYS A 57 -11.85 -8.74 3.80
CA LYS A 57 -13.04 -8.06 3.26
C LYS A 57 -13.94 -9.03 2.50
N GLY A 58 -13.35 -9.96 1.73
CA GLY A 58 -14.06 -11.05 1.07
C GLY A 58 -14.84 -11.94 2.05
N VAL A 59 -14.21 -12.32 3.19
CA VAL A 59 -14.87 -13.11 4.24
C VAL A 59 -16.02 -12.31 4.89
N PHE A 60 -15.79 -11.04 5.24
CA PHE A 60 -16.84 -10.19 5.80
C PHE A 60 -18.04 -10.03 4.85
N ARG A 61 -17.78 -9.95 3.55
CA ARG A 61 -18.83 -9.93 2.53
C ARG A 61 -19.58 -11.25 2.45
N ALA A 62 -18.88 -12.39 2.53
CA ALA A 62 -19.51 -13.71 2.47
C ALA A 62 -20.52 -13.96 3.61
N ILE A 63 -20.28 -13.38 4.79
CA ILE A 63 -21.19 -13.49 5.95
C ILE A 63 -22.19 -12.32 6.05
N GLY A 64 -22.29 -11.47 5.02
CA GLY A 64 -23.22 -10.33 4.98
C GLY A 64 -22.84 -9.15 5.88
N LYS A 65 -21.60 -9.10 6.38
CA LYS A 65 -21.08 -8.05 7.28
C LYS A 65 -20.17 -7.04 6.57
N GLN A 66 -20.33 -6.85 5.26
CA GLN A 66 -19.51 -5.90 4.48
C GLN A 66 -19.54 -4.47 5.04
N SER A 67 -20.65 -4.04 5.65
CA SER A 67 -20.78 -2.70 6.25
C SER A 67 -19.80 -2.48 7.41
N GLN A 68 -19.60 -3.50 8.25
CA GLN A 68 -18.65 -3.44 9.37
C GLN A 68 -17.22 -3.30 8.86
N ALA A 69 -16.84 -4.11 7.88
CA ALA A 69 -15.51 -4.04 7.26
C ALA A 69 -15.27 -2.70 6.54
N ALA A 70 -16.27 -2.18 5.82
CA ALA A 70 -16.18 -0.90 5.14
C ALA A 70 -16.02 0.28 6.12
N THR A 71 -16.76 0.25 7.23
CA THR A 71 -16.68 1.30 8.26
C THR A 71 -15.31 1.31 8.93
N GLY A 72 -14.77 0.14 9.28
CA GLY A 72 -13.41 0.02 9.82
C GLY A 72 -12.36 0.58 8.85
N LEU A 73 -12.44 0.19 7.58
CA LEU A 73 -11.52 0.67 6.55
C LEU A 73 -11.55 2.19 6.38
N MET A 74 -12.75 2.79 6.31
CA MET A 74 -12.89 4.25 6.20
C MET A 74 -12.27 4.99 7.39
N LEU A 75 -12.45 4.47 8.61
CA LEU A 75 -11.87 5.09 9.81
C LEU A 75 -10.35 4.95 9.85
N CYS A 76 -9.81 3.76 9.55
CA CYS A 76 -8.35 3.57 9.51
C CYS A 76 -7.70 4.44 8.44
N PHE A 77 -8.11 4.32 7.18
CA PHE A 77 -7.45 5.06 6.10
C PHE A 77 -7.73 6.56 6.19
N GLY A 78 -8.94 6.95 6.62
CA GLY A 78 -9.33 8.34 6.79
C GLY A 78 -8.59 9.04 7.92
N ILE A 79 -8.41 8.39 9.08
CA ILE A 79 -7.80 9.01 10.26
C ILE A 79 -6.33 8.62 10.36
N ILE A 80 -6.02 7.32 10.48
CA ILE A 80 -4.65 6.83 10.66
C ILE A 80 -3.83 7.07 9.39
N GLY A 81 -4.37 6.72 8.23
CA GLY A 81 -3.68 6.85 6.94
C GLY A 81 -3.33 8.30 6.62
N ASN A 82 -4.33 9.18 6.59
CA ASN A 82 -4.08 10.60 6.30
C ASN A 82 -3.19 11.27 7.33
N SER A 83 -3.39 10.99 8.64
CA SER A 83 -2.60 11.64 9.69
C SER A 83 -1.14 11.17 9.67
N SER A 84 -0.90 9.86 9.56
CA SER A 84 0.47 9.32 9.45
C SER A 84 1.15 9.78 8.17
N SER A 85 0.43 9.82 7.04
CA SER A 85 0.96 10.33 5.77
C SER A 85 1.35 11.80 5.88
N ALA A 86 0.51 12.65 6.47
CA ALA A 86 0.80 14.06 6.67
C ALA A 86 2.01 14.27 7.59
N ILE A 87 2.11 13.52 8.69
CA ILE A 87 3.22 13.60 9.65
C ILE A 87 4.55 13.12 9.03
N LEU A 88 4.53 12.05 8.25
CA LEU A 88 5.73 11.52 7.61
C LEU A 88 6.17 12.41 6.43
N ALA A 89 5.23 12.92 5.65
CA ALA A 89 5.55 13.68 4.46
C ALA A 89 6.07 15.09 4.77
N PHE A 90 5.40 15.85 5.64
CA PHE A 90 5.73 17.27 5.86
C PHE A 90 6.61 17.53 7.09
N PRO A 91 6.17 17.27 8.35
CA PRO A 91 7.02 17.50 9.52
C PRO A 91 8.34 16.72 9.52
N LEU A 92 8.31 15.45 9.10
CA LEU A 92 9.49 14.59 9.04
C LEU A 92 10.27 14.68 7.72
N GLY A 93 9.73 15.41 6.73
CA GLY A 93 10.43 15.70 5.48
C GLY A 93 10.66 14.51 4.54
N PHE A 94 9.97 13.37 4.73
CA PHE A 94 10.11 12.22 3.82
C PHE A 94 9.37 12.42 2.49
N GLY A 95 8.64 13.52 2.32
CA GLY A 95 7.95 13.87 1.08
C GLY A 95 7.04 12.75 0.58
N ILE A 96 7.18 12.40 -0.71
CA ILE A 96 6.36 11.37 -1.34
C ILE A 96 6.54 9.98 -0.71
N VAL A 97 7.75 9.62 -0.29
CA VAL A 97 8.02 8.34 0.40
C VAL A 97 7.26 8.27 1.72
N GLY A 98 7.20 9.40 2.45
CA GLY A 98 6.43 9.52 3.68
C GLY A 98 4.93 9.32 3.49
N LEU A 99 4.37 9.82 2.38
CA LEU A 99 2.96 9.60 2.03
C LEU A 99 2.66 8.10 1.87
N TRP A 100 3.49 7.38 1.11
CA TRP A 100 3.27 5.95 0.87
C TRP A 100 3.47 5.09 2.12
N TYR A 101 4.45 5.42 2.98
CA TYR A 101 4.59 4.75 4.27
C TYR A 101 3.41 5.02 5.21
N GLY A 102 2.84 6.23 5.20
CA GLY A 102 1.62 6.52 5.97
C GLY A 102 0.44 5.65 5.56
N PHE A 103 0.21 5.48 4.25
CA PHE A 103 -0.78 4.52 3.74
C PHE A 103 -0.46 3.08 4.14
N SER A 104 0.82 2.67 4.08
CA SER A 104 1.25 1.33 4.49
C SER A 104 0.97 1.06 5.98
N ILE A 105 1.14 2.07 6.85
CA ILE A 105 0.82 1.97 8.27
C ILE A 105 -0.68 1.75 8.48
N ALA A 106 -1.52 2.50 7.78
CA ALA A 106 -2.97 2.30 7.85
C ALA A 106 -3.38 0.90 7.37
N ALA A 107 -2.77 0.41 6.29
CA ALA A 107 -3.00 -0.92 5.77
C ALA A 107 -2.59 -2.03 6.77
N PHE A 108 -1.50 -1.83 7.50
CA PHE A 108 -1.07 -2.76 8.55
C PHE A 108 -2.02 -2.78 9.75
N CYS A 109 -2.61 -1.65 10.11
CA CYS A 109 -3.43 -1.51 11.31
C CYS A 109 -4.87 -2.04 11.23
N CYS A 110 -5.42 -2.34 10.04
CA CYS A 110 -6.88 -2.41 9.84
C CYS A 110 -7.54 -3.82 9.71
#